data_AF-A0A2A3VI84-F1
#
_entry.id   AF-A0A2A3VI84-F1
#
_cell.length_a   1.000
_cell.length_b   1.000
_cell.length_c   1.000
_cell.angle_alpha   90.00
_cell.angle_beta   90.00
_cell.angle_gamma   90.00
#
_symmetry.space_group_name_H-M   'P 1'
#
loop_
_entity.id
_entity.type
_entity.pdbx_description
1 polymer ?
#
loop_
_entity_poly.entity_id
_entity_poly.type
_entity_poly.pdbx_seq_one_letter_code
_entity_poly.pdbx_strand_id
1 'polypeptide(L)'
;MPETSRRGPRLLLHSATGLSLVALSLTALTAFGGIVAALAGLLAQPAFALAVRARRTGAPLDAGSLRGDALALLGVWTAAVAIAGLGVAWPVQALRQGGELGAALATSVVVGLAVIGVWRTWPLWHAVERDGGDLRLHWRALADHDTWRWRGAAAAGCVAAVVTLVLVLAWIPPVGAGMRPGLVVGAGLAWFGLHVALQRLVPPAPTGMQVVEMQGDPAAALFDEPADAAPDIALYAAARGGRVDRALALIDAGADVHALPGADERDQRSLPVLAAVLPDLRLLRAVIARGVDVNGAHAGMTPLLAATRDSWHGRKEEGRKRREKGEEKEGRGRGRGRRRRERGNKKEEKKERRKRREERKEGKRREEKEKGSERERGATR
;
A
#
# COMPACT_ATOMS: atom_id res chain seq x y z
N MET A 1 31.38 40.87 -1.94
CA MET A 1 31.67 39.98 -0.79
C MET A 1 30.51 39.01 -0.64
N PRO A 2 30.53 37.81 -1.24
CA PRO A 2 29.44 36.86 -1.03
C PRO A 2 29.62 36.17 0.32
N GLU A 3 28.55 36.13 1.09
CA GLU A 3 28.47 35.44 2.38
C GLU A 3 28.92 33.99 2.24
N THR A 4 30.05 33.66 2.86
CA THR A 4 30.45 32.29 3.16
C THR A 4 29.52 31.77 4.26
N SER A 5 28.33 31.32 3.85
CA SER A 5 27.40 30.58 4.70
C SER A 5 28.17 29.48 5.43
N ARG A 6 28.26 29.61 6.76
CA ARG A 6 28.71 28.55 7.68
C ARG A 6 27.78 27.35 7.51
N ARG A 7 28.05 26.49 6.53
CA ARG A 7 27.51 25.14 6.48
C ARG A 7 28.10 24.40 7.68
N GLY A 8 27.35 24.34 8.77
CA GLY A 8 27.81 23.70 10.01
C GLY A 8 28.24 22.24 9.77
N PRO A 9 29.13 21.69 10.62
CA PRO A 9 29.66 20.33 10.48
C PRO A 9 28.56 19.25 10.44
N ARG A 10 27.41 19.52 11.07
CA ARG A 10 26.24 18.63 11.01
C ARG A 10 25.67 18.53 9.59
N LEU A 11 25.55 19.61 8.83
CA LEU A 11 25.04 19.56 7.45
C LEU A 11 25.94 18.73 6.53
N LEU A 12 27.25 18.71 6.78
CA LEU A 12 28.19 17.89 6.00
C LEU A 12 28.00 16.39 6.27
N LEU A 13 27.66 16.01 7.51
CA LEU A 13 27.51 14.59 7.89
C LEU A 13 26.30 13.91 7.22
N HIS A 14 25.25 14.66 6.90
CA HIS A 14 24.04 14.17 6.22
C HIS A 14 24.14 14.30 4.69
N SER A 15 25.23 14.90 4.22
CA SER A 15 25.49 15.08 2.80
C SER A 15 26.09 13.80 2.21
N ALA A 16 25.93 13.64 0.90
CA ALA A 16 26.50 12.51 0.17
C ALA A 16 28.03 12.39 0.36
N THR A 17 28.73 13.51 0.48
CA THR A 17 30.19 13.51 0.67
C THR A 17 30.58 13.08 2.08
N GLY A 18 29.88 13.56 3.12
CA GLY A 18 30.13 13.13 4.50
C GLY A 18 29.89 11.64 4.70
N LEU A 19 28.78 11.12 4.19
CA LEU A 19 28.47 9.68 4.24
C LEU A 19 29.49 8.84 3.47
N SER A 20 29.97 9.34 2.31
CA SER A 20 31.03 8.67 1.55
C SER A 20 32.35 8.62 2.33
N LEU A 21 32.72 9.70 3.03
CA LEU A 21 33.92 9.73 3.86
C LEU A 21 33.81 8.73 5.01
N VAL A 22 32.66 8.67 5.70
CA VAL A 22 32.41 7.67 6.75
C VAL A 22 32.55 6.25 6.20
N ALA A 23 31.95 5.96 5.04
CA ALA A 23 32.04 4.65 4.40
C ALA A 23 33.49 4.28 4.05
N LEU A 24 34.26 5.22 3.51
CA LEU A 24 35.67 5.02 3.16
C LEU A 24 36.55 4.83 4.41
N SER A 25 36.32 5.60 5.47
CA SER A 25 37.03 5.43 6.75
C SER A 25 36.77 4.06 7.37
N LEU A 26 35.51 3.60 7.38
CA LEU A 26 35.15 2.26 7.85
C LEU A 26 35.76 1.17 6.96
N THR A 27 35.79 1.38 5.64
CA THR A 27 36.45 0.47 4.72
C THR A 27 37.94 0.37 5.01
N ALA A 28 38.63 1.49 5.28
CA ALA A 28 40.05 1.49 5.63
C ALA A 28 40.36 0.66 6.89
N LEU A 29 39.47 0.67 7.88
CA LEU A 29 39.62 -0.16 9.10
C LEU A 29 39.56 -1.67 8.82
N THR A 30 39.08 -2.11 7.65
CA THR A 30 39.13 -3.54 7.27
C THR A 30 40.55 -4.03 6.97
N ALA A 31 41.51 -3.12 6.85
CA ALA A 31 42.93 -3.45 6.69
C ALA A 31 43.49 -4.26 7.87
N PHE A 32 42.92 -4.17 9.07
CA PHE A 32 43.39 -4.91 10.26
C PHE A 32 42.99 -6.40 10.29
N GLY A 33 41.97 -6.80 9.52
CA GLY A 33 41.46 -8.19 9.51
C GLY A 33 40.70 -8.58 10.78
N GLY A 34 40.33 -9.86 10.86
CA GLY A 34 39.64 -10.44 12.01
C GLY A 34 38.33 -9.74 12.38
N ILE A 35 38.07 -9.64 13.68
CA ILE A 35 36.84 -9.04 14.23
C ILE A 35 36.74 -7.55 13.87
N VAL A 36 37.86 -6.83 13.83
CA VAL A 36 37.89 -5.40 13.46
C VAL A 36 37.39 -5.23 12.03
N ALA A 37 37.87 -6.04 11.09
CA ALA A 37 37.40 -5.99 9.71
C ALA A 37 35.95 -6.44 9.56
N ALA A 38 35.49 -7.43 10.35
CA ALA A 38 34.09 -7.84 10.35
C ALA A 38 33.16 -6.70 10.80
N LEU A 39 33.47 -6.05 11.92
CA LEU A 39 32.66 -4.95 12.47
C LEU A 39 32.72 -3.71 11.56
N ALA A 40 33.92 -3.34 11.10
CA ALA A 40 34.09 -2.19 10.22
C ALA A 40 33.41 -2.40 8.86
N GLY A 41 33.56 -3.60 8.27
CA GLY A 41 32.89 -3.99 7.04
C GLY A 41 31.37 -4.01 7.17
N LEU A 42 30.84 -4.49 8.30
CA LEU A 42 29.40 -4.44 8.61
C LEU A 42 28.89 -3.00 8.73
N LEU A 43 29.58 -2.15 9.50
CA LEU A 43 29.21 -0.74 9.69
C LEU A 43 29.35 0.08 8.42
N ALA A 44 30.23 -0.31 7.50
CA ALA A 44 30.38 0.35 6.22
C ALA A 44 29.13 0.22 5.33
N GLN A 45 28.34 -0.86 5.47
CA GLN A 45 27.22 -1.13 4.56
C GLN A 45 26.10 -0.08 4.65
N PRO A 46 25.57 0.28 5.85
CA PRO A 46 24.64 1.39 5.97
C PRO A 46 25.20 2.71 5.44
N ALA A 47 26.50 2.98 5.66
CA ALA A 47 27.13 4.21 5.19
C ALA A 47 27.19 4.28 3.66
N PHE A 48 27.52 3.18 2.97
CA PHE A 48 27.48 3.10 1.51
C PHE A 48 26.05 3.26 0.98
N ALA A 49 25.07 2.54 1.53
CA ALA A 49 23.68 2.62 1.10
C ALA A 49 23.14 4.05 1.20
N LEU A 50 23.38 4.73 2.32
CA LEU A 50 22.95 6.12 2.55
C LEU A 50 23.71 7.11 1.67
N ALA A 51 25.02 6.92 1.46
CA ALA A 51 25.82 7.76 0.57
C ALA A 51 25.31 7.68 -0.88
N VAL A 52 25.05 6.48 -1.38
CA VAL A 52 24.48 6.25 -2.72
C VAL A 52 23.09 6.88 -2.82
N ARG A 53 22.26 6.72 -1.79
CA ARG A 53 20.92 7.31 -1.76
C ARG A 53 20.96 8.83 -1.86
N ALA A 54 21.80 9.48 -1.04
CA ALA A 54 21.99 10.92 -1.04
C ALA A 54 22.53 11.45 -2.39
N ARG A 55 23.44 10.71 -3.05
CA ARG A 55 23.92 11.05 -4.40
C ARG A 55 22.81 10.96 -5.43
N ARG A 56 21.96 9.94 -5.34
CA ARG A 56 20.87 9.68 -6.28
C ARG A 56 19.74 10.70 -6.15
N THR A 57 19.38 11.10 -4.94
CA THR A 57 18.34 12.13 -4.72
C THR A 57 18.84 13.54 -4.99
N GLY A 58 20.17 13.75 -5.03
CA GLY A 58 20.78 15.07 -5.23
C GLY A 58 20.62 16.01 -4.05
N ALA A 59 20.09 15.53 -2.92
CA ALA A 59 19.80 16.32 -1.73
C ALA A 59 20.33 15.63 -0.46
N PRO A 60 20.74 16.41 0.57
CA PRO A 60 21.05 15.86 1.89
C PRO A 60 19.87 15.05 2.43
N LEU A 61 20.18 13.98 3.16
CA LEU A 61 19.15 13.18 3.82
C LEU A 61 18.58 13.93 5.02
N ASP A 62 17.29 13.72 5.29
CA ASP A 62 16.66 14.30 6.46
C ASP A 62 17.28 13.74 7.75
N ALA A 63 17.68 14.63 8.67
CA ALA A 63 18.31 14.25 9.92
C ALA A 63 17.36 13.49 10.85
N GLY A 64 16.04 13.77 10.76
CA GLY A 64 15.01 13.11 11.56
C GLY A 64 14.85 11.62 11.22
N SER A 65 14.87 11.28 9.93
CA SER A 65 14.76 9.89 9.46
C SER A 65 16.10 9.15 9.41
N LEU A 66 17.24 9.85 9.29
CA LEU A 66 18.56 9.23 9.08
C LEU A 66 18.90 8.17 10.13
N ARG A 67 18.60 8.44 11.41
CA ARG A 67 18.86 7.47 12.48
C ARG A 67 18.02 6.21 12.33
N GLY A 68 16.74 6.36 11.99
CA GLY A 68 15.83 5.24 11.75
C GLY A 68 16.30 4.39 10.57
N ASP A 69 16.64 5.05 9.46
CA ASP A 69 17.15 4.42 8.24
C ASP A 69 18.48 3.69 8.49
N ALA A 70 19.41 4.33 9.20
CA ALA A 70 20.69 3.73 9.55
C ALA A 70 20.52 2.50 10.45
N LEU A 71 19.60 2.54 11.43
CA LEU A 71 19.31 1.40 12.30
C LEU A 71 18.60 0.27 11.56
N ALA A 72 17.67 0.59 10.66
CA ALA A 72 16.99 -0.41 9.83
C ALA A 72 18.00 -1.13 8.91
N LEU A 73 18.85 -0.36 8.21
CA LEU A 73 19.93 -0.89 7.39
C LEU A 73 20.90 -1.73 8.22
N LEU A 74 21.34 -1.23 9.37
CA LEU A 74 22.24 -1.96 10.26
C LEU A 74 21.62 -3.27 10.72
N GLY A 75 20.34 -3.29 11.09
CA GLY A 75 19.65 -4.51 11.52
C GLY A 75 19.61 -5.58 10.41
N VAL A 76 19.23 -5.19 9.20
CA VAL A 76 19.13 -6.12 8.06
C VAL A 76 20.51 -6.63 7.62
N TRP A 77 21.52 -5.75 7.55
CA TRP A 77 22.89 -6.13 7.22
C TRP A 77 23.54 -7.00 8.31
N THR A 78 23.28 -6.70 9.59
CA THR A 78 23.77 -7.51 10.71
C THR A 78 23.20 -8.92 10.64
N ALA A 79 21.90 -9.06 10.39
CA ALA A 79 21.25 -10.35 10.23
C ALA A 79 21.89 -11.14 9.07
N ALA A 80 22.09 -10.52 7.90
CA ALA A 80 22.70 -11.19 6.75
C ALA A 80 24.14 -11.64 7.00
N VAL A 81 25.00 -10.76 7.54
CA VAL A 81 26.40 -11.08 7.85
C VAL A 81 26.50 -12.13 8.95
N ALA A 82 25.66 -12.05 9.99
CA ALA A 82 25.66 -13.02 11.09
C ALA A 82 25.19 -14.40 10.63
N ILE A 83 24.08 -14.49 9.89
CA ILE A 83 23.55 -15.76 9.37
C ILE A 83 24.57 -16.41 8.43
N ALA A 84 25.13 -15.64 7.48
CA ALA A 84 26.14 -16.15 6.56
C ALA A 84 27.42 -16.57 7.30
N GLY A 85 27.96 -15.69 8.15
CA GLY A 85 29.19 -15.92 8.89
C GLY A 85 29.11 -17.12 9.83
N LEU A 86 28.06 -17.23 10.63
CA LEU A 86 27.83 -18.39 11.51
C LEU A 86 27.60 -19.67 10.70
N GLY A 87 26.85 -19.59 9.61
CA GLY A 87 26.57 -20.73 8.75
C GLY A 87 27.84 -21.31 8.10
N VAL A 88 28.76 -20.45 7.66
CA VAL A 88 30.01 -20.91 7.00
C VAL A 88 31.16 -21.13 7.97
N ALA A 89 31.07 -20.66 9.22
CA ALA A 89 32.17 -20.73 10.18
C ALA A 89 32.68 -22.16 10.40
N TRP A 90 31.78 -23.11 10.67
CA TRP A 90 32.16 -24.51 10.89
C TRP A 90 32.65 -25.19 9.60
N PRO A 91 31.92 -25.15 8.47
CA PRO A 91 32.37 -25.76 7.21
C PRO A 91 33.73 -25.24 6.73
N VAL A 92 33.97 -23.93 6.81
CA VAL A 92 35.26 -23.33 6.43
C VAL A 92 36.37 -23.80 7.37
N GLN A 93 36.09 -23.93 8.67
CA GLN A 93 37.07 -24.44 9.62
C GLN A 93 37.44 -25.91 9.33
N ALA A 94 36.46 -26.75 9.02
CA ALA A 94 36.69 -28.15 8.64
C ALA A 94 37.51 -28.26 7.34
N LEU A 95 37.21 -27.42 6.34
CA LEU A 95 37.98 -27.36 5.10
C LEU A 95 39.45 -26.98 5.34
N ARG A 96 39.72 -26.07 6.28
CA ARG A 96 41.11 -25.67 6.64
C ARG A 96 41.89 -26.76 7.36
N GLN A 97 41.22 -27.66 8.07
CA GLN A 97 41.87 -28.70 8.87
C GLN A 97 42.17 -29.97 8.06
N GLY A 98 41.32 -30.34 7.09
CA GLY A 98 41.48 -31.61 6.37
C GLY A 98 40.90 -31.67 4.96
N GLY A 99 40.32 -30.59 4.43
CA GLY A 99 39.82 -30.55 3.05
C GLY A 99 38.69 -31.55 2.75
N GLU A 100 37.75 -31.74 3.67
CA GLU A 100 36.69 -32.74 3.53
C GLU A 100 35.63 -32.36 2.48
N LEU A 101 35.21 -33.33 1.66
CA LEU A 101 34.13 -33.16 0.67
C LEU A 101 32.80 -32.76 1.35
N GLY A 102 32.51 -33.34 2.51
CA GLY A 102 31.30 -33.01 3.29
C GLY A 102 31.25 -31.55 3.69
N ALA A 103 32.37 -30.97 4.10
CA ALA A 103 32.47 -29.56 4.47
C ALA A 103 32.30 -28.63 3.25
N ALA A 104 32.82 -29.03 2.08
CA ALA A 104 32.59 -28.30 0.83
C ALA A 104 31.10 -28.28 0.45
N LEU A 105 30.43 -29.44 0.52
CA LEU A 105 28.99 -29.55 0.24
C LEU A 105 28.16 -28.75 1.26
N ALA A 106 28.49 -28.84 2.55
CA ALA A 106 27.82 -28.06 3.59
C ALA A 106 27.95 -26.55 3.36
N THR A 107 29.16 -26.08 3.00
CA THR A 107 29.39 -24.67 2.64
C THR A 107 28.50 -24.26 1.46
N SER A 108 28.44 -25.08 0.42
CA SER A 108 27.61 -24.82 -0.76
C SER A 108 26.11 -24.72 -0.42
N VAL A 109 25.61 -25.63 0.41
CA VAL A 109 24.21 -25.62 0.86
C VAL A 109 23.90 -24.37 1.68
N VAL A 110 24.77 -24.02 2.64
CA VAL A 110 24.59 -22.81 3.47
C VAL A 110 24.56 -21.55 2.60
N VAL A 111 25.51 -21.42 1.66
CA VAL A 111 25.55 -20.29 0.74
C VAL A 111 24.30 -20.27 -0.15
N GLY A 112 23.89 -21.42 -0.69
CA GLY A 112 22.68 -21.54 -1.51
C GLY A 112 21.42 -21.11 -0.75
N LEU A 113 21.23 -21.59 0.48
CA LEU A 113 20.11 -21.20 1.34
C LEU A 113 20.14 -19.71 1.68
N ALA A 114 21.32 -19.14 1.96
CA ALA A 114 21.47 -17.71 2.19
C ALA A 114 21.06 -16.89 0.95
N VAL A 115 21.53 -17.27 -0.24
CA VAL A 115 21.14 -16.62 -1.50
C VAL A 115 19.65 -16.74 -1.76
N ILE A 116 19.05 -17.92 -1.52
CA ILE A 116 17.60 -18.14 -1.68
C ILE A 116 16.82 -17.26 -0.68
N GLY A 117 17.24 -17.19 0.58
CA GLY A 117 16.61 -16.35 1.59
C GLY A 117 16.64 -14.86 1.23
N VAL A 118 17.78 -14.38 0.73
CA VAL A 118 17.93 -13.01 0.22
C VAL A 118 17.08 -12.80 -1.04
N TRP A 119 17.08 -13.75 -1.98
CA TRP A 119 16.24 -13.69 -3.17
C TRP A 119 14.76 -13.60 -2.81
N ARG A 120 14.29 -14.39 -1.86
CA ARG A 120 12.89 -14.36 -1.41
C ARG A 120 12.50 -13.05 -0.73
N THR A 121 13.47 -12.36 -0.13
CA THR A 121 13.30 -11.08 0.57
C THR A 121 13.80 -9.89 -0.26
N TRP A 122 14.11 -10.06 -1.56
CA TRP A 122 14.71 -9.01 -2.38
C TRP A 122 13.97 -7.66 -2.39
N PRO A 123 12.61 -7.60 -2.35
CA PRO A 123 11.91 -6.32 -2.33
C PRO A 123 12.15 -5.54 -1.03
N LEU A 124 12.37 -6.24 0.08
CA LEU A 124 12.74 -5.63 1.36
C LEU A 124 14.10 -4.94 1.26
N TRP A 125 15.10 -5.65 0.72
CA TRP A 125 16.45 -5.12 0.52
C TRP A 125 16.43 -3.88 -0.37
N HIS A 126 15.71 -3.97 -1.49
CA HIS A 126 15.55 -2.85 -2.42
C HIS A 126 14.89 -1.65 -1.75
N ALA A 127 13.77 -1.83 -1.05
CA ALA A 127 13.03 -0.72 -0.44
C ALA A 127 13.78 -0.09 0.74
N VAL A 128 14.37 -0.91 1.62
CA VAL A 128 15.15 -0.40 2.77
C VAL A 128 16.39 0.37 2.30
N GLU A 129 17.05 -0.02 1.20
CA GLU A 129 18.18 0.71 0.64
C GLU A 129 17.81 1.91 -0.20
N ARG A 130 16.72 1.83 -0.96
CA ARG A 130 16.34 2.85 -1.93
C ARG A 130 15.47 3.94 -1.30
N ASP A 131 14.48 3.55 -0.50
CA ASP A 131 13.41 4.44 -0.06
C ASP A 131 13.54 4.78 1.43
N GLY A 132 14.08 3.87 2.25
CA GLY A 132 14.22 4.09 3.70
C GLY A 132 12.88 4.02 4.43
N GLY A 133 12.88 4.33 5.73
CA GLY A 133 11.70 4.28 6.58
C GLY A 133 11.57 2.99 7.41
N ASP A 134 10.37 2.75 7.93
CA ASP A 134 10.13 1.69 8.92
C ASP A 134 10.24 0.29 8.29
N LEU A 135 11.17 -0.51 8.82
CA LEU A 135 11.38 -1.90 8.42
C LEU A 135 10.11 -2.75 8.52
N ARG A 136 9.24 -2.48 9.51
CA ARG A 136 7.99 -3.23 9.71
C ARG A 136 7.00 -2.99 8.58
N LEU A 137 6.96 -1.80 8.00
CA LEU A 137 6.09 -1.47 6.87
C LEU A 137 6.55 -2.22 5.62
N HIS A 138 7.85 -2.19 5.32
CA HIS A 138 8.42 -2.93 4.20
C HIS A 138 8.26 -4.45 4.35
N TRP A 139 8.40 -4.98 5.57
CA TRP A 139 8.16 -6.39 5.85
C TRP A 139 6.72 -6.80 5.58
N ARG A 140 5.73 -5.99 5.98
CA ARG A 140 4.31 -6.25 5.70
C ARG A 140 4.01 -6.19 4.20
N ALA A 141 4.60 -5.23 3.49
CA ALA A 141 4.45 -5.07 2.04
C ALA A 141 5.07 -6.22 1.23
N LEU A 142 5.97 -7.01 1.81
CA LEU A 142 6.61 -8.15 1.14
C LEU A 142 5.59 -9.22 0.69
N ALA A 143 4.48 -9.37 1.42
CA ALA A 143 3.41 -10.30 1.06
C ALA A 143 2.67 -9.88 -0.22
N ASP A 144 2.66 -8.58 -0.52
CA ASP A 144 1.96 -7.98 -1.65
C ASP A 144 2.85 -7.82 -2.88
N HIS A 145 4.05 -8.42 -2.90
CA HIS A 145 5.03 -8.27 -3.96
C HIS A 145 5.39 -9.62 -4.59
N ASP A 146 5.44 -9.62 -5.93
CA ASP A 146 5.66 -10.83 -6.71
C ASP A 146 7.15 -11.21 -6.68
N THR A 147 7.53 -12.10 -5.77
CA THR A 147 8.93 -12.40 -5.44
C THR A 147 9.62 -13.34 -6.42
N TRP A 148 8.87 -13.95 -7.35
CA TRP A 148 9.34 -15.01 -8.25
C TRP A 148 10.14 -14.50 -9.47
N ARG A 149 10.04 -13.22 -9.83
CA ARG A 149 10.77 -12.70 -11.00
C ARG A 149 12.29 -12.87 -10.82
N TRP A 150 12.96 -13.38 -11.87
CA TRP A 150 14.43 -13.49 -12.01
C TRP A 150 15.22 -12.22 -11.65
N ARG A 151 14.54 -11.07 -11.60
CA ARG A 151 15.08 -9.78 -11.14
C ARG A 151 15.52 -9.80 -9.67
N GLY A 152 14.85 -10.60 -8.84
CA GLY A 152 15.27 -10.80 -7.45
C GLY A 152 16.62 -11.52 -7.32
N ALA A 153 17.03 -12.30 -8.33
CA ALA A 153 18.33 -12.96 -8.32
C ALA A 153 19.49 -11.96 -8.47
N ALA A 154 19.30 -10.89 -9.25
CA ALA A 154 20.30 -9.82 -9.37
C ALA A 154 20.48 -9.06 -8.05
N ALA A 155 19.39 -8.74 -7.36
CA ALA A 155 19.43 -8.14 -6.02
C ALA A 155 20.12 -9.07 -5.01
N ALA A 156 19.76 -10.36 -5.03
CA ALA A 156 20.37 -11.36 -4.16
C ALA A 156 21.87 -11.53 -4.43
N GLY A 157 22.28 -11.55 -5.70
CA GLY A 157 23.68 -11.57 -6.09
C GLY A 157 24.46 -10.36 -5.56
N CYS A 158 23.86 -9.16 -5.60
CA CYS A 158 24.49 -7.96 -5.04
C CYS A 158 24.73 -8.09 -3.54
N VAL A 159 23.69 -8.43 -2.77
CA VAL A 159 23.78 -8.59 -1.32
C VAL A 159 24.75 -9.72 -0.94
N ALA A 160 24.67 -10.86 -1.63
CA ALA A 160 25.58 -11.99 -1.40
C ALA A 160 27.05 -11.62 -1.68
N ALA A 161 27.32 -10.87 -2.76
CA ALA A 161 28.66 -10.38 -3.07
C ALA A 161 29.18 -9.42 -1.98
N VAL A 162 28.33 -8.50 -1.49
CA VAL A 162 28.69 -7.61 -0.39
C VAL A 162 29.05 -8.40 0.87
N VAL A 163 28.18 -9.32 1.31
CA VAL A 163 28.42 -10.16 2.49
C VAL A 163 29.69 -10.98 2.33
N THR A 164 29.90 -11.57 1.15
CA THR A 164 31.10 -12.37 0.85
C THR A 164 32.36 -11.53 0.99
N LEU A 165 32.39 -10.31 0.43
CA LEU A 165 33.52 -9.39 0.56
C LEU A 165 33.80 -9.02 2.03
N VAL A 166 32.76 -8.80 2.86
CA VAL A 166 32.91 -8.54 4.31
C VAL A 166 33.57 -9.74 4.99
N LEU A 167 33.05 -10.94 4.74
CA LEU A 167 33.57 -12.16 5.35
C LEU A 167 35.01 -12.45 4.89
N VAL A 168 35.32 -12.28 3.59
CA VAL A 168 36.66 -12.46 3.04
C VAL A 168 37.68 -11.54 3.70
N LEU A 169 37.36 -10.24 3.83
CA LEU A 169 38.25 -9.27 4.49
C LEU A 169 38.46 -9.57 5.98
N ALA A 170 37.44 -10.11 6.64
CA ALA A 170 37.52 -10.54 8.04
C ALA A 170 38.34 -11.82 8.22
N TRP A 171 38.17 -12.80 7.34
CA TRP A 171 38.78 -14.13 7.45
C TRP A 171 40.23 -14.18 6.99
N ILE A 172 40.58 -13.41 5.95
CA ILE A 172 41.96 -13.34 5.47
C ILE A 172 42.78 -12.56 6.51
N PRO A 173 43.84 -13.14 7.09
CA PRO A 173 44.72 -12.39 7.99
C PRO A 173 45.49 -11.31 7.22
N PRO A 174 45.95 -10.24 7.86
CA PRO A 174 46.79 -9.23 7.23
C PRO A 174 48.19 -9.79 6.95
N VAL A 175 48.34 -10.58 5.89
CA VAL A 175 49.63 -11.19 5.50
C VAL A 175 50.33 -10.27 4.51
N GLY A 176 51.42 -9.62 4.95
CA GLY A 176 52.28 -8.78 4.12
C GLY A 176 51.67 -7.42 3.72
N ALA A 177 52.46 -6.35 3.83
CA ALA A 177 52.00 -4.98 3.59
C ALA A 177 51.58 -4.68 2.14
N GLY A 178 51.94 -5.53 1.17
CA GLY A 178 51.81 -5.22 -0.27
C GLY A 178 50.41 -5.39 -0.85
N MET A 179 49.71 -6.49 -0.57
CA MET A 179 48.45 -6.83 -1.28
C MET A 179 47.19 -6.33 -0.57
N ARG A 180 47.24 -6.21 0.77
CA ARG A 180 46.10 -5.83 1.59
C ARG A 180 45.48 -4.46 1.25
N PRO A 181 46.25 -3.38 1.08
CA PRO A 181 45.66 -2.08 0.73
C PRO A 181 44.93 -2.14 -0.63
N GLY A 182 45.48 -2.86 -1.61
CA GLY A 182 44.82 -3.09 -2.90
C GLY A 182 43.48 -3.83 -2.76
N LEU A 183 43.44 -4.88 -1.93
CA LEU A 183 42.22 -5.63 -1.63
C LEU A 183 41.15 -4.75 -0.96
N VAL A 184 41.55 -3.94 0.03
CA VAL A 184 40.64 -3.03 0.76
C VAL A 184 40.06 -1.97 -0.17
N VAL A 185 40.90 -1.36 -1.03
CA VAL A 185 40.46 -0.38 -2.03
C VAL A 185 39.52 -1.03 -3.05
N GLY A 186 39.89 -2.20 -3.56
CA GLY A 186 39.06 -2.97 -4.49
C GLY A 186 37.70 -3.33 -3.90
N ALA A 187 37.66 -3.78 -2.64
CA ALA A 187 36.44 -4.08 -1.92
C ALA A 187 35.56 -2.84 -1.69
N GLY A 188 36.15 -1.70 -1.35
CA GLY A 188 35.42 -0.44 -1.22
C GLY A 188 34.76 0.02 -2.52
N LEU A 189 35.48 -0.09 -3.64
CA LEU A 189 34.94 0.20 -4.97
C LEU A 189 33.84 -0.79 -5.36
N ALA A 190 34.04 -2.08 -5.09
CA ALA A 190 33.05 -3.11 -5.35
C ALA A 190 31.78 -2.89 -4.53
N TRP A 191 31.89 -2.64 -3.22
CA TRP A 191 30.73 -2.32 -2.37
C TRP A 191 29.98 -1.10 -2.89
N PHE A 192 30.69 -0.01 -3.20
CA PHE A 192 30.04 1.17 -3.79
C PHE A 192 29.27 0.83 -5.07
N GLY A 193 29.88 0.08 -5.99
CA GLY A 193 29.24 -0.37 -7.23
C GLY A 193 28.02 -1.26 -7.01
N LEU A 194 28.09 -2.18 -6.04
CA LEU A 194 27.00 -3.11 -5.70
C LEU A 194 25.81 -2.37 -5.07
N HIS A 195 26.04 -1.41 -4.18
CA HIS A 195 25.00 -0.54 -3.63
C HIS A 195 24.34 0.34 -4.71
N VAL A 196 25.14 0.87 -5.65
CA VAL A 196 24.61 1.58 -6.83
C VAL A 196 23.75 0.66 -7.70
N ALA A 197 24.22 -0.56 -7.97
CA ALA A 197 23.48 -1.54 -8.77
C ALA A 197 22.14 -1.90 -8.11
N LEU A 198 22.16 -2.22 -6.82
CA LEU A 198 20.99 -2.60 -6.02
C LEU A 198 19.93 -1.49 -6.03
N GLN A 199 20.31 -0.23 -5.82
CA GLN A 199 19.38 0.90 -5.84
C GLN A 199 18.89 1.30 -7.24
N ARG A 200 19.62 0.91 -8.30
CA ARG A 200 19.23 1.15 -9.71
C ARG A 200 18.29 0.09 -10.27
N LEU A 201 18.13 -1.06 -9.59
CA LEU A 201 17.11 -2.03 -9.98
C LEU A 201 15.75 -1.33 -10.01
N VAL A 202 14.96 -1.57 -11.06
CA VAL A 202 13.62 -0.98 -11.12
C VAL A 202 12.76 -1.60 -10.02
N PRO A 203 11.93 -0.77 -9.34
CA PRO A 203 11.19 -1.16 -8.15
C PRO A 203 10.31 -2.39 -8.36
N PRO A 204 10.03 -3.15 -7.28
CA PRO A 204 9.11 -4.27 -7.33
C PRO A 204 7.75 -3.78 -7.86
N ALA A 205 7.22 -4.49 -8.86
CA ALA A 205 5.85 -4.24 -9.27
C ALA A 205 4.95 -4.71 -8.13
N PRO A 206 4.02 -3.87 -7.63
CA PRO A 206 3.02 -4.36 -6.71
C PRO A 206 2.30 -5.53 -7.39
N THR A 207 1.96 -6.56 -6.63
CA THR A 207 1.05 -7.62 -7.09
C THR A 207 -0.35 -7.01 -7.15
N GLY A 208 -0.52 -6.00 -8.00
CA GLY A 208 -1.82 -5.44 -8.29
C GLY A 208 -2.64 -6.55 -8.89
N MET A 209 -3.77 -6.86 -8.26
CA MET A 209 -4.92 -7.42 -8.98
C MET A 209 -5.01 -6.61 -10.27
N GLN A 210 -4.72 -7.23 -11.42
CA GLN A 210 -4.87 -6.56 -12.70
C GLN A 210 -6.35 -6.18 -12.81
N VAL A 211 -6.67 -4.96 -12.42
CA VAL A 211 -7.91 -4.32 -12.82
C VAL A 211 -7.70 -4.08 -14.30
N VAL A 212 -8.12 -5.06 -15.10
CA VAL A 212 -8.39 -4.83 -16.51
C VAL A 212 -9.39 -3.68 -16.51
N GLU A 213 -8.92 -2.47 -16.84
CA GLU A 213 -9.81 -1.37 -17.19
C GLU A 213 -10.62 -1.86 -18.38
N MET A 214 -11.85 -2.28 -18.11
CA MET A 214 -12.80 -2.64 -19.14
C MET A 214 -13.05 -1.35 -19.93
N GLN A 215 -12.58 -1.28 -21.18
CA GLN A 215 -12.92 -0.16 -22.07
C GLN A 215 -14.43 -0.20 -22.32
N GLY A 216 -15.14 0.66 -21.59
CA GLY A 216 -16.58 0.82 -21.64
C GLY A 216 -17.07 1.46 -20.35
N ASP A 217 -17.98 2.43 -20.45
CA ASP A 217 -18.61 3.01 -19.26
C ASP A 217 -19.38 1.90 -18.51
N PRO A 218 -18.95 1.48 -17.31
CA PRO A 218 -19.65 0.44 -16.55
C PRO A 218 -21.06 0.88 -16.15
N ALA A 219 -21.34 2.19 -16.13
CA ALA A 219 -22.68 2.70 -15.94
C ALA A 219 -23.55 2.40 -17.17
N ALA A 220 -23.06 2.61 -18.39
CA ALA A 220 -23.83 2.34 -19.61
C ALA A 220 -24.25 0.86 -19.74
N ALA A 221 -23.38 -0.09 -19.37
CA ALA A 221 -23.69 -1.52 -19.37
C ALA A 221 -24.69 -1.95 -18.28
N LEU A 222 -24.88 -1.15 -17.21
CA LEU A 222 -25.87 -1.40 -16.16
C LEU A 222 -27.29 -0.95 -16.54
N PHE A 223 -27.44 -0.17 -17.62
CA PHE A 223 -28.71 0.45 -18.01
C PHE A 223 -29.28 -0.06 -19.34
N ASP A 224 -28.58 -0.93 -20.06
CA ASP A 224 -29.08 -1.51 -21.31
C ASP A 224 -29.92 -2.76 -21.00
N GLU A 225 -31.11 -2.55 -20.45
CA GLU A 225 -32.15 -3.57 -20.44
C GLU A 225 -33.06 -3.34 -21.63
N PRO A 226 -33.19 -4.29 -22.58
CA PRO A 226 -34.14 -4.14 -23.66
C PRO A 226 -35.54 -4.11 -23.04
N ALA A 227 -36.23 -2.98 -23.17
CA ALA A 227 -37.56 -2.78 -22.58
C ALA A 227 -38.60 -3.81 -23.06
N ASP A 228 -38.32 -4.47 -24.19
CA ASP A 228 -39.15 -5.49 -24.84
C ASP A 228 -38.53 -6.90 -24.79
N ALA A 229 -37.54 -7.14 -23.92
CA ALA A 229 -36.93 -8.47 -23.77
C ALA A 229 -37.92 -9.49 -23.18
N ALA A 230 -37.78 -10.75 -23.61
CA ALA A 230 -38.50 -11.85 -22.99
C ALA A 230 -38.19 -11.92 -21.47
N PRO A 231 -39.15 -12.34 -20.61
CA PRO A 231 -39.01 -12.27 -19.15
C PRO A 231 -37.78 -13.00 -18.57
N ASP A 232 -37.36 -14.08 -19.22
CA ASP A 232 -36.16 -14.86 -18.92
C ASP A 232 -34.87 -14.09 -19.26
N ILE A 233 -34.81 -13.43 -20.42
CA ILE A 233 -33.69 -12.55 -20.80
C ILE A 233 -33.55 -11.39 -19.79
N ALA A 234 -34.68 -10.76 -19.42
CA ALA A 234 -34.71 -9.72 -18.40
C ALA A 234 -34.25 -10.23 -17.02
N LEU A 235 -34.60 -11.48 -16.67
CA LEU A 235 -34.16 -12.10 -15.42
C LEU A 235 -32.64 -12.27 -15.39
N TYR A 236 -32.05 -12.72 -16.50
CA TYR A 236 -30.60 -12.84 -16.64
C TYR A 236 -29.89 -11.47 -16.58
N ALA A 237 -30.42 -10.44 -17.26
CA ALA A 237 -29.89 -9.09 -17.18
C ALA A 237 -29.97 -8.50 -15.76
N ALA A 238 -31.08 -8.72 -15.05
CA ALA A 238 -31.25 -8.31 -13.66
C ALA A 238 -30.28 -9.04 -12.71
N ALA A 239 -30.08 -10.35 -12.90
CA ALA A 239 -29.13 -11.14 -12.11
C ALA A 239 -27.67 -10.69 -12.33
N ARG A 240 -27.26 -10.45 -13.58
CA ARG A 240 -25.91 -9.93 -13.91
C ARG A 240 -25.66 -8.53 -13.35
N GLY A 241 -26.68 -7.66 -13.40
CA GLY A 241 -26.63 -6.32 -12.82
C GLY A 241 -26.78 -6.28 -11.30
N GLY A 242 -26.98 -7.43 -10.63
CA GLY A 242 -27.21 -7.49 -9.18
C GLY A 242 -28.50 -6.84 -8.69
N ARG A 243 -29.48 -6.65 -9.58
CA ARG A 243 -30.79 -6.04 -9.29
C ARG A 243 -31.75 -7.08 -8.69
N VAL A 244 -31.45 -7.54 -7.48
CA VAL A 244 -32.16 -8.66 -6.82
C VAL A 244 -33.67 -8.44 -6.73
N ASP A 245 -34.14 -7.25 -6.33
CA ASP A 245 -35.58 -7.00 -6.23
C ASP A 245 -36.30 -7.10 -7.59
N ARG A 246 -35.64 -6.71 -8.68
CA ARG A 246 -36.18 -6.84 -10.04
C ARG A 246 -36.20 -8.29 -10.51
N ALA A 247 -35.13 -9.04 -10.24
CA ALA A 247 -35.04 -10.46 -10.54
C ALA A 247 -36.13 -11.26 -9.81
N LEU A 248 -36.38 -10.95 -8.53
CA LEU A 248 -37.47 -11.55 -7.77
C LEU A 248 -38.84 -11.22 -8.37
N ALA A 249 -39.08 -9.95 -8.74
CA ALA A 249 -40.33 -9.56 -9.39
C ALA A 249 -40.56 -10.26 -10.74
N LEU A 250 -39.49 -10.57 -11.50
CA LEU A 250 -39.57 -11.33 -12.74
C LEU A 250 -39.89 -12.81 -12.50
N ILE A 251 -39.29 -13.42 -11.47
CA ILE A 251 -39.61 -14.79 -11.04
C ILE A 251 -41.08 -14.88 -10.57
N ASP A 252 -41.58 -13.86 -9.88
CA ASP A 252 -42.98 -13.76 -9.47
C ASP A 252 -43.92 -13.54 -10.65
N ALA A 253 -43.47 -12.83 -11.68
CA ALA A 253 -44.19 -12.65 -12.94
C ALA A 253 -44.14 -13.90 -13.86
N GLY A 254 -43.49 -14.98 -13.45
CA GLY A 254 -43.46 -16.25 -14.17
C GLY A 254 -42.29 -16.42 -15.14
N ALA A 255 -41.22 -15.63 -15.00
CA ALA A 255 -39.98 -15.88 -15.74
C ALA A 255 -39.44 -17.29 -15.44
N ASP A 256 -39.01 -18.00 -16.48
CA ASP A 256 -38.47 -19.35 -16.34
C ASP A 256 -37.08 -19.30 -15.68
N VAL A 257 -36.97 -19.98 -14.53
CA VAL A 257 -35.73 -20.08 -13.75
C VAL A 257 -34.80 -21.18 -14.27
N HIS A 258 -35.30 -22.07 -15.15
CA HIS A 258 -34.55 -23.15 -15.78
C HIS A 258 -34.05 -22.78 -17.18
N ALA A 259 -34.46 -21.63 -17.72
CA ALA A 259 -33.98 -21.11 -18.98
C ALA A 259 -32.43 -21.02 -18.96
N LEU A 260 -31.81 -21.36 -20.08
CA LEU A 260 -30.37 -21.25 -20.26
C LEU A 260 -30.01 -19.85 -20.77
N PRO A 261 -28.78 -19.36 -20.49
CA PRO A 261 -28.32 -18.10 -21.06
C PRO A 261 -28.39 -18.16 -22.60
N GLY A 262 -28.64 -17.01 -23.24
CA GLY A 262 -28.72 -16.94 -24.70
C GLY A 262 -27.36 -17.29 -25.32
N ALA A 263 -27.33 -18.07 -26.40
CA ALA A 263 -26.09 -18.59 -26.97
C ALA A 263 -25.08 -17.50 -27.40
N ASP A 264 -25.59 -16.32 -27.78
CA ASP A 264 -24.78 -15.18 -28.24
C ASP A 264 -24.34 -14.26 -27.09
N GLU A 265 -24.73 -14.54 -25.85
CA GLU A 265 -24.38 -13.72 -24.70
C GLU A 265 -22.93 -13.98 -24.24
N ARG A 266 -22.19 -12.91 -23.90
CA ARG A 266 -20.81 -13.04 -23.42
C ARG A 266 -20.71 -13.83 -22.12
N ASP A 267 -21.73 -13.74 -21.26
CA ASP A 267 -21.76 -14.38 -19.95
C ASP A 267 -22.68 -15.60 -19.96
N GLN A 268 -22.08 -16.77 -20.16
CA GLN A 268 -22.72 -18.07 -20.25
C GLN A 268 -22.92 -18.75 -18.87
N ARG A 269 -22.90 -18.01 -17.76
CA ARG A 269 -23.20 -18.58 -16.44
C ARG A 269 -24.69 -18.84 -16.29
N SER A 270 -25.06 -19.98 -15.70
CA SER A 270 -26.45 -20.28 -15.37
C SER A 270 -26.99 -19.36 -14.27
N LEU A 271 -28.31 -19.17 -14.21
CA LEU A 271 -28.97 -18.32 -13.21
C LEU A 271 -28.60 -18.68 -11.75
N PRO A 272 -28.52 -19.96 -11.33
CA PRO A 272 -28.09 -20.32 -9.98
C PRO A 272 -26.63 -19.94 -9.68
N VAL A 273 -25.74 -20.02 -10.68
CA VAL A 273 -24.34 -19.61 -10.55
C VAL A 273 -24.25 -18.09 -10.39
N LEU A 274 -25.01 -17.33 -11.18
CA LEU A 274 -25.10 -15.88 -11.03
C LEU A 274 -25.64 -15.49 -9.65
N ALA A 275 -26.71 -16.14 -9.19
CA ALA A 275 -27.29 -15.86 -7.87
C ALA A 275 -26.35 -16.20 -6.70
N ALA A 276 -25.48 -17.20 -6.86
CA ALA A 276 -24.54 -17.63 -5.81
C ALA A 276 -23.36 -16.69 -5.59
N VAL A 277 -22.98 -15.89 -6.61
CA VAL A 277 -21.91 -14.89 -6.52
C VAL A 277 -22.43 -13.50 -6.12
N LEU A 278 -23.75 -13.30 -6.04
CA LEU A 278 -24.31 -12.04 -5.56
C LEU A 278 -24.17 -11.89 -4.04
N PRO A 279 -24.01 -10.65 -3.54
CA PRO A 279 -23.93 -10.39 -2.10
C PRO A 279 -25.26 -10.64 -1.37
N ASP A 280 -26.40 -10.59 -2.09
CA ASP A 280 -27.73 -10.85 -1.55
C ASP A 280 -28.21 -12.26 -1.96
N LEU A 281 -28.37 -13.14 -0.97
CA LEU A 281 -28.77 -14.54 -1.15
C LEU A 281 -30.27 -14.72 -1.42
N ARG A 282 -31.08 -13.65 -1.40
CA ARG A 282 -32.53 -13.75 -1.64
C ARG A 282 -32.84 -14.33 -3.02
N LEU A 283 -32.08 -13.93 -4.05
CA LEU A 283 -32.26 -14.48 -5.39
C LEU A 283 -31.93 -15.98 -5.42
N LEU A 284 -30.81 -16.38 -4.81
CA LEU A 284 -30.41 -17.80 -4.74
C LEU A 284 -31.48 -18.64 -4.02
N ARG A 285 -32.01 -18.13 -2.90
CA ARG A 285 -33.09 -18.81 -2.16
C ARG A 285 -34.36 -18.93 -2.99
N ALA A 286 -34.74 -17.89 -3.75
CA ALA A 286 -35.93 -17.92 -4.60
C ALA A 286 -35.80 -18.94 -5.73
N VAL A 287 -34.62 -19.01 -6.37
CA VAL A 287 -34.33 -19.98 -7.43
C VAL A 287 -34.33 -21.41 -6.90
N ILE A 288 -33.77 -21.66 -5.70
CA ILE A 288 -33.85 -22.96 -5.01
C ILE A 288 -35.31 -23.33 -4.67
N ALA A 289 -36.09 -22.37 -4.18
CA ALA A 289 -37.49 -22.59 -3.85
C ALA A 289 -38.36 -22.97 -5.07
N ARG A 290 -37.92 -22.60 -6.29
CA ARG A 290 -38.54 -23.00 -7.55
C ARG A 290 -38.01 -24.34 -8.10
N GLY A 291 -37.23 -25.08 -7.32
CA GLY A 291 -36.83 -26.45 -7.65
C GLY A 291 -35.61 -26.56 -8.55
N VAL A 292 -34.81 -25.49 -8.70
CA VAL A 292 -33.58 -25.57 -9.49
C VAL A 292 -32.53 -26.43 -8.79
N ASP A 293 -31.95 -27.38 -9.53
CA ASP A 293 -30.87 -28.23 -9.04
C ASP A 293 -29.58 -27.43 -8.85
N VAL A 294 -29.18 -27.27 -7.59
CA VAL A 294 -27.96 -26.57 -7.19
C VAL A 294 -26.69 -27.41 -7.36
N ASN A 295 -26.82 -28.72 -7.60
CA ASN A 295 -25.69 -29.60 -7.88
C ASN A 295 -25.43 -29.73 -9.39
N GLY A 296 -26.38 -29.30 -10.22
CA GLY A 296 -26.25 -29.27 -11.67
C GLY A 296 -25.07 -28.41 -12.11
N ALA A 297 -24.16 -29.01 -12.88
CA ALA A 297 -23.07 -28.28 -13.51
C ALA A 297 -23.53 -27.69 -14.85
N HIS A 298 -23.34 -26.38 -15.03
CA HIS A 298 -23.49 -25.73 -16.31
C HIS A 298 -22.11 -25.23 -16.78
N ALA A 299 -21.69 -25.65 -17.98
CA ALA A 299 -20.34 -25.38 -18.51
C ALA A 299 -19.20 -25.73 -17.52
N GLY A 300 -19.35 -26.85 -16.79
CA GLY A 300 -18.36 -27.31 -15.80
C GLY A 300 -18.36 -26.52 -14.48
N MET A 301 -19.28 -25.57 -14.28
CA MET A 301 -19.40 -24.77 -13.06
C MET A 301 -20.68 -25.12 -12.29
N THR A 302 -20.54 -25.40 -11.00
CA THR A 302 -21.67 -25.51 -10.07
C THR A 302 -21.82 -24.22 -9.25
N PRO A 303 -23.03 -23.90 -8.75
CA PRO A 303 -23.25 -22.77 -7.84
C PRO A 303 -22.36 -22.81 -6.60
N LEU A 304 -22.14 -23.99 -6.03
CA LEU A 304 -21.28 -24.16 -4.85
C LEU A 304 -19.82 -23.82 -5.17
N LEU A 305 -19.29 -24.33 -6.29
CA LEU A 305 -17.92 -24.06 -6.72
C LEU A 305 -17.70 -22.57 -7.01
N ALA A 306 -18.70 -21.92 -7.61
CA ALA A 306 -18.68 -20.47 -7.85
C ALA A 306 -18.63 -19.68 -6.53
N ALA A 307 -19.48 -20.02 -5.56
CA ALA A 307 -19.53 -19.35 -4.26
C ALA A 307 -18.21 -19.49 -3.46
N THR A 308 -17.56 -20.66 -3.51
CA THR A 308 -16.29 -20.88 -2.80
C THR A 308 -15.14 -20.09 -3.42
N ARG A 309 -15.10 -20.01 -4.76
CA ARG A 309 -14.09 -19.24 -5.50
C ARG A 309 -14.21 -17.74 -5.26
N ASP A 310 -15.44 -17.24 -5.15
CA ASP A 310 -15.72 -15.81 -4.92
C ASP A 310 -15.50 -15.38 -3.45
N SER A 311 -15.57 -16.32 -2.49
CA SER A 311 -15.38 -16.02 -1.06
C SER A 311 -13.95 -15.57 -0.69
N TRP A 312 -12.96 -15.85 -1.53
CA TRP A 312 -11.54 -15.64 -1.21
C TRP A 312 -11.09 -14.16 -1.24
N HIS A 313 -11.91 -13.21 -1.75
CA HIS A 313 -11.46 -11.83 -1.97
C HIS A 313 -12.32 -10.63 -1.50
N GLY A 314 -13.55 -10.74 -0.98
CA GLY A 314 -14.36 -9.50 -0.78
C GLY A 314 -15.34 -9.39 0.40
N ARG A 315 -15.87 -10.48 0.96
CA ARG A 315 -17.12 -10.39 1.72
C ARG A 315 -17.01 -9.74 3.12
N LYS A 316 -15.83 -9.80 3.76
CA LYS A 316 -15.64 -9.21 5.11
C LYS A 316 -15.37 -7.70 5.08
N GLU A 317 -14.73 -7.18 4.03
CA GLU A 317 -14.41 -5.76 3.94
C GLU A 317 -15.54 -4.91 3.37
N GLU A 318 -16.28 -5.41 2.37
CA GLU A 318 -17.39 -4.67 1.77
C GLU A 318 -18.58 -4.51 2.71
N GLY A 319 -18.91 -5.54 3.49
CA GLY A 319 -19.95 -5.45 4.52
C GLY A 319 -19.65 -4.37 5.55
N ARG A 320 -18.38 -4.25 5.96
CA ARG A 320 -17.92 -3.20 6.89
C ARG A 320 -17.99 -1.82 6.26
N LYS A 321 -17.47 -1.65 5.03
CA LYS A 321 -17.52 -0.37 4.29
C LYS A 321 -18.95 0.09 3.99
N ARG A 322 -19.87 -0.83 3.70
CA ARG A 322 -21.30 -0.48 3.49
C ARG A 322 -21.97 -0.05 4.79
N ARG A 323 -21.63 -0.68 5.92
CA ARG A 323 -22.15 -0.29 7.24
C ARG A 323 -21.65 1.12 7.63
N GLU A 324 -20.36 1.39 7.45
CA GLU A 324 -19.78 2.73 7.67
C GLU A 324 -20.40 3.79 6.75
N LYS A 325 -20.60 3.51 5.45
CA LYS A 325 -21.27 4.45 4.52
C LYS A 325 -22.75 4.65 4.83
N GLY A 326 -23.44 3.64 5.36
CA GLY A 326 -24.83 3.73 5.80
C GLY A 326 -24.98 4.67 6.99
N GLU A 327 -24.13 4.49 8.01
CA GLU A 327 -24.07 5.32 9.22
C GLU A 327 -23.68 6.78 8.89
N GLU A 328 -22.75 7.00 7.94
CA GLU A 328 -22.36 8.34 7.49
C GLU A 328 -23.50 9.08 6.77
N LYS A 329 -24.27 8.37 5.92
CA LYS A 329 -25.43 8.96 5.22
C LYS A 329 -26.54 9.33 6.22
N GLU A 330 -26.78 8.50 7.22
CA GLU A 330 -27.77 8.79 8.26
C GLU A 330 -27.37 9.99 9.13
N GLY A 331 -26.09 10.09 9.51
CA GLY A 331 -25.53 11.24 10.23
C GLY A 331 -25.62 12.55 9.44
N ARG A 332 -25.30 12.52 8.13
CA ARG A 332 -25.44 13.70 7.23
C ARG A 332 -26.89 14.14 7.07
N GLY A 333 -27.84 13.21 7.01
CA GLY A 333 -29.28 13.49 6.95
C GLY A 333 -29.78 14.24 8.19
N ARG A 334 -29.42 13.76 9.38
CA ARG A 334 -29.76 14.40 10.67
C ARG A 334 -29.15 15.81 10.79
N GLY A 335 -27.91 15.99 10.35
CA GLY A 335 -27.22 17.29 10.35
C GLY A 335 -27.86 18.34 9.43
N ARG A 336 -28.31 17.94 8.23
CA ARG A 336 -29.01 18.85 7.29
C ARG A 336 -30.38 19.27 7.82
N GLY A 337 -31.12 18.37 8.45
CA GLY A 337 -32.41 18.67 9.08
C GLY A 337 -32.29 19.73 10.18
N ARG A 338 -31.27 19.60 11.06
CA ARG A 338 -31.01 20.56 12.15
C ARG A 338 -30.69 21.97 11.64
N ARG A 339 -29.81 22.07 10.63
CA ARG A 339 -29.44 23.37 10.01
C ARG A 339 -30.62 24.05 9.31
N ARG A 340 -31.55 23.28 8.73
CA ARG A 340 -32.74 23.83 8.06
C ARG A 340 -33.73 24.41 9.08
N ARG A 341 -33.92 23.74 10.25
CA ARG A 341 -34.74 24.24 11.35
C ARG A 341 -34.18 25.52 11.96
N GLU A 342 -32.87 25.59 12.20
CA GLU A 342 -32.22 26.81 12.74
C GLU A 342 -32.33 28.01 11.78
N ARG A 343 -32.21 27.78 10.46
CA ARG A 343 -32.40 28.85 9.46
C ARG A 343 -33.85 29.32 9.38
N GLY A 344 -34.82 28.43 9.57
CA GLY A 344 -36.24 28.79 9.68
C GLY A 344 -36.49 29.70 10.87
N ASN A 345 -36.03 29.29 12.06
CA ASN A 345 -36.25 30.03 13.30
C ASN A 345 -35.61 31.44 13.26
N LYS A 346 -34.40 31.57 12.70
CA LYS A 346 -33.75 32.89 12.53
C LYS A 346 -34.50 33.82 11.56
N LYS A 347 -35.16 33.28 10.52
CA LYS A 347 -35.96 34.10 9.60
C LYS A 347 -37.23 34.60 10.29
N GLU A 348 -37.84 33.77 11.11
CA GLU A 348 -39.04 34.10 11.88
C GLU A 348 -38.76 35.18 12.92
N GLU A 349 -37.67 35.03 13.69
CA GLU A 349 -37.23 36.04 14.66
C GLU A 349 -36.91 37.39 14.00
N LYS A 350 -36.30 37.38 12.80
CA LYS A 350 -36.02 38.61 12.04
C LYS A 350 -37.31 39.28 11.55
N LYS A 351 -38.33 38.50 11.16
CA LYS A 351 -39.63 39.01 10.75
C LYS A 351 -40.36 39.65 11.93
N GLU A 352 -40.32 39.02 13.09
CA GLU A 352 -40.95 39.54 14.31
C GLU A 352 -40.27 40.82 14.81
N ARG A 353 -38.93 40.88 14.79
CA ARG A 353 -38.17 42.10 15.11
C ARG A 353 -38.49 43.26 14.16
N ARG A 354 -38.74 42.98 12.88
CA ARG A 354 -39.14 44.00 11.90
C ARG A 354 -40.56 44.52 12.19
N LYS A 355 -41.51 43.61 12.47
CA LYS A 355 -42.88 43.96 12.84
C LYS A 355 -42.92 44.86 14.08
N ARG A 356 -42.20 44.49 15.15
CA ARG A 356 -42.09 45.30 16.38
C ARG A 356 -41.49 46.69 16.13
N ARG A 357 -40.56 46.83 15.18
CA ARG A 357 -40.00 48.13 14.80
C ARG A 357 -41.01 49.00 14.04
N GLU A 358 -41.84 48.39 13.19
CA GLU A 358 -42.89 49.10 12.45
C GLU A 358 -44.01 49.56 13.39
N GLU A 359 -44.47 48.69 14.29
CA GLU A 359 -45.46 49.03 15.34
C GLU A 359 -44.97 50.18 16.24
N ARG A 360 -43.68 50.17 16.64
CA ARG A 360 -43.10 51.24 17.45
C ARG A 360 -42.97 52.57 16.70
N LYS A 361 -42.78 52.53 15.38
CA LYS A 361 -42.78 53.74 14.54
C LYS A 361 -44.19 54.29 14.38
N GLU A 362 -45.18 53.43 14.23
CA GLU A 362 -46.58 53.83 14.09
C GLU A 362 -47.13 54.42 15.39
N GLY A 363 -46.79 53.84 16.55
CA GLY A 363 -47.15 54.39 17.86
C GLY A 363 -46.61 55.81 18.07
N LYS A 364 -45.34 56.06 17.73
CA LYS A 364 -44.74 57.42 17.81
C LYS A 364 -45.45 58.43 16.91
N ARG A 365 -45.87 58.03 15.70
CA ARG A 365 -46.62 58.90 14.78
C ARG A 365 -48.02 59.24 15.30
N ARG A 366 -48.65 58.33 16.07
CA ARG A 366 -49.95 58.58 16.71
C ARG A 366 -49.81 59.57 17.87
N GLU A 367 -48.80 59.40 18.73
CA GLU A 367 -48.50 60.36 19.82
C GLU A 367 -48.17 61.76 19.29
N GLU A 368 -47.41 61.88 18.19
CA GLU A 368 -47.11 63.18 17.58
C GLU A 368 -48.36 63.88 17.02
N LYS A 369 -49.29 63.12 16.43
CA LYS A 369 -50.58 63.66 15.96
C LYS A 369 -51.49 64.09 17.11
N GLU A 370 -51.49 63.34 18.20
CA GLU A 370 -52.31 63.65 19.38
C GLU A 370 -51.81 64.92 20.08
N LYS A 371 -50.50 65.06 20.28
CA LYS A 371 -49.84 66.28 20.78
C LYS A 371 -50.04 67.49 19.86
N GLY A 372 -50.14 67.27 18.55
CA GLY A 372 -50.50 68.31 17.58
C GLY A 372 -51.93 68.82 17.78
N SER A 373 -52.89 67.90 17.99
CA SER A 373 -54.31 68.25 18.18
C SER A 373 -54.59 68.90 19.54
N GLU A 374 -53.82 68.57 20.59
CA GLU A 374 -53.92 69.25 21.89
C GLU A 374 -53.37 70.67 21.84
N ARG A 375 -52.32 70.92 21.05
CA ARG A 375 -51.78 72.27 20.83
C ARG A 375 -52.74 73.17 20.06
N GLU A 376 -53.47 72.63 19.07
CA GLU A 376 -54.51 73.37 18.36
C GLU A 376 -55.71 73.71 19.25
N ARG A 377 -56.13 72.78 20.13
CA ARG A 377 -57.23 73.02 21.08
C ARG A 377 -56.87 73.97 22.22
N GLY A 378 -55.60 74.08 22.58
CA GLY A 378 -55.10 75.04 23.58
C GLY A 378 -54.98 76.47 23.07
N ALA A 379 -54.96 76.69 21.74
CA ALA A 379 -54.82 78.01 21.13
C ALA A 379 -56.18 78.70 20.82
N THR A 380 -57.30 78.03 21.10
CA THR A 380 -58.67 78.54 20.88
C THR A 380 -59.46 78.80 22.17
N ARG A 381 -58.79 78.83 23.32
CA ARG A 381 -59.30 79.34 24.60
C ARG A 381 -58.42 80.49 25.04
#